data_AF-A0AAI9X9C5-F1
#
_entry.id   AF-A0AAI9X9C5-F1
#
_cell.length_a   1.000
_cell.length_b   1.000
_cell.length_c   1.000
_cell.angle_alpha   90.00
_cell.angle_beta   90.00
_cell.angle_gamma   90.00
#
_symmetry.space_group_name_H-M   'P 1'
#
loop_
_entity.id
_entity.type
_entity.pdbx_description
1 polymer ?
#
loop_
_entity_poly.entity_id
_entity_poly.type
_entity_poly.pdbx_seq_one_letter_code
_entity_poly.pdbx_strand_id
1 'polypeptide(L)'
;MRFISRMSLVLPMAIHGMSTIEGASAACTDGLVNVVFNGPQNSSQFPQKFSKMPGASNWLTFKFGTEPKQIPMMGDNKEAVKKAIDVVNGPNPPEYLLTFNEPDHDYVTQKVRLTPHDASVLIKPLLESPGKHTKFIAPVPAAQMSSWLDEFYDECQCKDFFAIYNVHIYRGNVEDAKAEINTFHDKFNDKPLWITEIGPGNRTTACPNPPPWDKTTKFMQDIYAWGQSKEWIHKIFWNTGNQITSHVDNNVCNSYLLDGNNVPTPLLDPFNHLTCA
;
A
#
# COMPACT_ATOMS: atom_id res chain seq x y z
N MET A 1 6.75 -24.58 -79.65
CA MET A 1 5.73 -24.08 -78.70
C MET A 1 5.39 -25.20 -77.73
N ARG A 2 5.80 -25.08 -76.47
CA ARG A 2 5.44 -26.00 -75.38
C ARG A 2 4.98 -25.15 -74.20
N PHE A 3 3.74 -25.37 -73.77
CA PHE A 3 3.17 -24.78 -72.57
C PHE A 3 3.78 -25.46 -71.33
N ILE A 4 4.26 -24.67 -70.37
CA ILE A 4 4.57 -25.14 -69.01
C ILE A 4 3.68 -24.35 -68.06
N SER A 5 2.72 -25.05 -67.47
CA SER A 5 1.81 -24.58 -66.43
C SER A 5 2.59 -24.41 -65.12
N ARG A 6 2.53 -23.21 -64.52
CA ARG A 6 3.03 -22.97 -63.16
C ARG A 6 1.91 -23.32 -62.16
N MET A 7 2.09 -24.40 -61.42
CA MET A 7 1.31 -24.69 -60.21
C MET A 7 1.68 -23.67 -59.12
N SER A 8 0.68 -22.94 -58.64
CA SER A 8 0.77 -22.09 -57.46
C SER A 8 0.59 -22.96 -56.22
N LEU A 9 1.62 -23.05 -55.36
CA LEU A 9 1.50 -23.63 -54.02
C LEU A 9 0.71 -22.66 -53.14
N VAL A 10 -0.55 -23.00 -52.86
CA VAL A 10 -1.31 -22.38 -51.78
C VAL A 10 -1.00 -23.17 -50.51
N LEU A 11 -0.16 -22.62 -49.64
CA LEU A 11 0.01 -23.13 -48.27
C LEU A 11 -1.24 -22.81 -47.45
N PRO A 12 -1.81 -23.77 -46.70
CA PRO A 12 -2.86 -23.45 -45.75
C PRO A 12 -2.28 -22.63 -44.60
N MET A 13 -2.80 -21.41 -44.40
CA MET A 13 -2.60 -20.67 -43.15
C MET A 13 -3.24 -21.48 -42.02
N ALA A 14 -2.42 -22.14 -41.22
CA ALA A 14 -2.82 -22.66 -39.93
C ALA A 14 -3.10 -21.46 -39.01
N ILE A 15 -4.37 -21.12 -38.85
CA ILE A 15 -4.85 -20.26 -37.77
C ILE A 15 -4.42 -20.93 -36.47
N HIS A 16 -3.35 -20.42 -35.87
CA HIS A 16 -2.99 -20.79 -34.50
C HIS A 16 -4.07 -20.19 -33.62
N GLY A 17 -5.02 -21.05 -33.21
CA GLY A 17 -5.92 -20.75 -32.12
C GLY A 17 -5.08 -20.29 -30.94
N MET A 18 -5.33 -19.06 -30.48
CA MET A 18 -4.82 -18.60 -29.20
C MET A 18 -5.42 -19.54 -28.16
N SER A 19 -4.62 -20.51 -27.72
CA SER A 19 -4.89 -21.29 -26.53
C SER A 19 -4.84 -20.30 -25.37
N THR A 20 -6.01 -19.82 -24.96
CA THR A 20 -6.20 -19.20 -23.64
C THR A 20 -5.77 -20.26 -22.63
N ILE A 21 -4.58 -20.06 -22.05
CA ILE A 21 -4.11 -20.87 -20.95
C ILE A 21 -5.15 -20.70 -19.83
N GLU A 22 -5.81 -21.79 -19.49
CA GLU A 22 -6.69 -21.92 -18.33
C GLU A 22 -5.96 -21.41 -17.09
N GLY A 23 -6.68 -20.63 -16.30
CA GLY A 23 -6.15 -19.82 -15.21
C GLY A 23 -5.23 -20.61 -14.28
N ALA A 24 -3.94 -20.26 -14.31
CA ALA A 24 -3.19 -20.23 -13.08
C ALA A 24 -3.86 -19.15 -12.23
N SER A 25 -4.69 -19.54 -11.27
CA SER A 25 -4.99 -18.66 -10.14
C SER A 25 -3.63 -18.27 -9.58
N ALA A 26 -3.22 -17.01 -9.78
CA ALA A 26 -2.01 -16.51 -9.14
C ALA A 26 -2.22 -16.73 -7.64
N ALA A 27 -1.52 -17.71 -7.07
CA ALA A 27 -1.51 -17.92 -5.64
C ALA A 27 -1.06 -16.59 -5.04
N CYS A 28 -1.94 -15.95 -4.28
CA CYS A 28 -1.69 -14.61 -3.77
C CYS A 28 -0.37 -14.60 -3.00
N THR A 29 0.41 -13.53 -3.14
CA THR A 29 1.62 -13.37 -2.34
C THR A 29 1.31 -13.38 -0.84
N ASP A 30 2.21 -13.94 -0.03
CA ASP A 30 2.04 -13.99 1.42
C ASP A 30 1.72 -12.61 2.01
N GLY A 31 0.54 -12.51 2.64
CA GLY A 31 0.03 -11.30 3.28
C GLY A 31 -0.50 -10.23 2.34
N LEU A 32 -1.00 -10.60 1.16
CA LEU A 32 -1.83 -9.73 0.32
C LEU A 32 -3.11 -9.31 1.05
N VAL A 33 -3.72 -10.25 1.77
CA VAL A 33 -4.95 -10.06 2.51
C VAL A 33 -4.69 -9.78 3.98
N ASN A 34 -5.64 -9.05 4.57
CA ASN A 34 -5.75 -8.83 6.00
C ASN A 34 -4.58 -8.08 6.63
N VAL A 35 -4.10 -7.02 5.98
CA VAL A 35 -3.19 -6.08 6.64
C VAL A 35 -3.98 -4.85 7.07
N VAL A 36 -3.67 -4.32 8.25
CA VAL A 36 -4.44 -3.21 8.83
C VAL A 36 -3.52 -2.02 9.06
N PHE A 37 -3.94 -0.85 8.59
CA PHE A 37 -3.38 0.41 9.04
C PHE A 37 -4.22 0.95 10.21
N ASN A 38 -3.57 1.58 11.18
CA ASN A 38 -4.27 2.18 12.31
C ASN A 38 -3.88 3.63 12.61
N GLY A 39 -4.92 4.45 12.77
CA GLY A 39 -4.84 5.89 12.99
C GLY A 39 -4.17 6.35 14.30
N PRO A 40 -4.04 7.68 14.46
CA PRO A 40 -3.00 8.29 15.30
C PRO A 40 -3.29 8.33 16.80
N GLN A 41 -4.55 8.35 17.24
CA GLN A 41 -4.86 8.82 18.60
C GLN A 41 -4.52 7.82 19.72
N ASN A 42 -4.34 6.53 19.43
CA ASN A 42 -4.04 5.49 20.43
C ASN A 42 -3.16 4.37 19.87
N SER A 43 -2.18 4.70 19.04
CA SER A 43 -1.26 3.71 18.43
C SER A 43 -0.54 2.83 19.47
N SER A 44 -0.34 3.32 20.71
CA SER A 44 0.20 2.54 21.83
C SER A 44 -0.70 1.39 22.30
N GLN A 45 -2.01 1.50 22.10
CA GLN A 45 -2.97 0.44 22.45
C GLN A 45 -3.16 -0.55 21.30
N PHE A 46 -2.61 -0.28 20.12
CA PHE A 46 -2.86 -1.09 18.94
C PHE A 46 -2.48 -2.57 19.11
N PRO A 47 -1.38 -2.96 19.77
CA PRO A 47 -1.09 -4.38 20.01
C PRO A 47 -2.24 -5.12 20.69
N GLN A 48 -2.91 -4.49 21.67
CA GLN A 48 -4.09 -5.07 22.32
C GLN A 48 -5.28 -5.14 21.37
N LYS A 49 -5.51 -4.09 20.56
CA LYS A 49 -6.64 -4.02 19.64
C LYS A 49 -6.49 -4.96 18.44
N PHE A 50 -5.26 -5.16 17.97
CA PHE A 50 -4.91 -6.10 16.92
C PHE A 50 -5.31 -7.54 17.27
N SER A 51 -5.21 -7.93 18.56
CA SER A 51 -5.67 -9.25 19.01
C SER A 51 -7.17 -9.51 18.78
N LYS A 52 -7.97 -8.46 18.59
CA LYS A 52 -9.41 -8.53 18.27
C LYS A 52 -9.70 -8.60 16.77
N MET A 53 -8.67 -8.61 15.92
CA MET A 53 -8.76 -8.72 14.47
C MET A 53 -8.07 -10.02 14.02
N PRO A 54 -8.64 -11.20 14.33
CA PRO A 54 -7.95 -12.47 14.15
C PRO A 54 -7.58 -12.78 12.69
N GLY A 55 -8.29 -12.19 11.71
CA GLY A 55 -7.91 -12.29 10.31
C GLY A 55 -6.63 -11.53 9.97
N ALA A 56 -6.23 -10.53 10.76
CA ALA A 56 -5.13 -9.65 10.45
C ALA A 56 -3.75 -10.36 10.54
N SER A 57 -3.00 -10.31 9.44
CA SER A 57 -1.68 -10.93 9.29
C SER A 57 -0.55 -10.02 9.76
N ASN A 58 -0.63 -8.73 9.42
CA ASN A 58 0.33 -7.68 9.76
C ASN A 58 -0.35 -6.35 10.05
N TRP A 59 0.40 -5.36 10.52
CA TRP A 59 -0.13 -4.02 10.75
C TRP A 59 0.88 -2.88 10.64
N LEU A 60 0.37 -1.68 10.34
CA LEU A 60 1.06 -0.40 10.32
C LEU A 60 0.37 0.61 11.25
N THR A 61 1.13 1.56 11.77
CA THR A 61 0.61 2.73 12.48
C THR A 61 1.65 3.85 12.49
N PHE A 62 1.23 5.09 12.75
CA PHE A 62 2.10 6.27 12.85
C PHE A 62 3.22 6.17 13.89
N LYS A 63 3.10 5.28 14.87
CA LYS A 63 4.14 5.04 15.87
C LYS A 63 5.11 3.95 15.40
N PHE A 64 6.38 4.33 15.28
CA PHE A 64 7.47 3.37 15.11
C PHE A 64 7.45 2.31 16.23
N GLY A 65 7.40 1.03 15.84
CA GLY A 65 7.51 -0.11 16.74
C GLY A 65 7.92 -1.38 16.01
N THR A 66 8.36 -2.36 16.79
CA THR A 66 8.83 -3.68 16.33
C THR A 66 8.08 -4.80 17.04
N GLU A 67 6.83 -4.53 17.42
CA GLU A 67 5.96 -5.51 18.06
C GLU A 67 5.68 -6.67 17.08
N PRO A 68 5.28 -7.86 17.56
CA PRO A 68 4.94 -8.97 16.69
C PRO A 68 3.97 -8.55 15.58
N LYS A 69 4.31 -8.93 14.34
CA LYS A 69 3.55 -8.62 13.11
C LYS A 69 3.47 -7.12 12.74
N GLN A 70 4.03 -6.21 13.54
CA GLN A 70 4.13 -4.80 13.19
C GLN A 70 5.18 -4.60 12.10
N ILE A 71 4.82 -3.87 11.06
CA ILE A 71 5.78 -3.31 10.12
C ILE A 71 6.17 -1.92 10.67
N PRO A 72 7.46 -1.66 10.97
CA PRO A 72 7.87 -0.34 11.43
C PRO A 72 7.69 0.70 10.33
N MET A 73 7.27 1.89 10.73
CA MET A 73 7.21 3.08 9.90
C MET A 73 8.09 4.17 10.52
N MET A 74 9.00 4.70 9.72
CA MET A 74 9.96 5.72 10.13
C MET A 74 9.29 7.09 10.18
N GLY A 75 9.62 7.86 11.22
CA GLY A 75 9.29 9.28 11.28
C GLY A 75 10.21 10.12 10.37
N ASP A 76 9.95 11.42 10.33
CA ASP A 76 10.59 12.39 9.45
C ASP A 76 11.58 13.32 10.17
N ASN A 77 12.24 12.81 11.22
CA ASN A 77 13.27 13.53 11.96
C ASN A 77 14.52 12.67 12.20
N LYS A 78 15.60 13.30 12.65
CA LYS A 78 16.92 12.66 12.83
C LYS A 78 16.87 11.54 13.85
N GLU A 79 16.10 11.71 14.93
CA GLU A 79 15.91 10.71 15.98
C GLU A 79 15.22 9.46 15.43
N ALA A 80 14.21 9.63 14.57
CA ALA A 80 13.52 8.54 13.91
C ALA A 80 14.44 7.78 12.93
N VAL A 81 15.25 8.49 12.14
CA VAL A 81 16.26 7.86 11.27
C VAL A 81 17.29 7.09 12.08
N LYS A 82 17.80 7.68 13.16
CA LYS A 82 18.74 6.98 14.07
C LYS A 82 18.10 5.70 14.64
N LYS A 83 16.85 5.79 15.09
CA LYS A 83 16.11 4.63 15.60
C LYS A 83 15.94 3.54 14.53
N ALA A 84 15.67 3.92 13.29
CA ALA A 84 15.61 2.98 12.17
C ALA A 84 16.96 2.28 11.95
N ILE A 85 18.07 3.03 11.93
CA ILE A 85 19.44 2.48 11.81
C ILE A 85 19.72 1.46 12.92
N ASP A 86 19.42 1.83 14.18
CA ASP A 86 19.63 0.97 15.35
C ASP A 86 18.83 -0.34 15.23
N VAL A 87 17.63 -0.30 14.65
CA VAL A 87 16.74 -1.47 14.48
C VAL A 87 17.18 -2.35 13.32
N VAL A 88 17.51 -1.78 12.15
CA VAL A 88 17.89 -2.59 10.96
C VAL A 88 19.27 -3.23 11.10
N ASN A 89 20.12 -2.69 11.97
CA ASN A 89 21.41 -3.27 12.35
C ASN A 89 21.37 -4.02 13.70
N GLY A 90 20.20 -4.09 14.32
CA GLY A 90 20.00 -4.76 15.61
C GLY A 90 20.01 -6.28 15.51
N PRO A 91 19.86 -6.99 16.64
CA PRO A 91 19.88 -8.46 16.68
C PRO A 91 18.64 -9.11 16.03
N ASN A 92 17.53 -8.37 15.93
CA ASN A 92 16.27 -8.84 15.35
C ASN A 92 15.73 -7.79 14.35
N PRO A 93 16.40 -7.61 13.20
CA PRO A 93 15.96 -6.62 12.21
C PRO A 93 14.60 -7.03 11.62
N PRO A 94 13.70 -6.07 11.37
CA PRO A 94 12.42 -6.36 10.72
C PRO A 94 12.64 -6.76 9.25
N GLU A 95 11.74 -7.55 8.68
CA GLU A 95 11.82 -7.87 7.25
C GLU A 95 11.61 -6.63 6.37
N TYR A 96 10.75 -5.71 6.82
CA TYR A 96 10.36 -4.51 6.08
C TYR A 96 10.43 -3.27 6.97
N LEU A 97 10.74 -2.12 6.38
CA LEU A 97 10.65 -0.80 7.00
C LEU A 97 10.01 0.18 6.02
N LEU A 98 8.87 0.76 6.42
CA LEU A 98 8.28 1.89 5.71
C LEU A 98 9.03 3.15 6.06
N THR A 99 9.45 3.91 5.05
CA THR A 99 10.23 5.13 5.27
C THR A 99 9.31 6.33 5.54
N PHE A 100 9.39 7.43 4.79
CA PHE A 100 8.61 8.63 5.12
C PHE A 100 7.14 8.50 4.71
N ASN A 101 6.23 8.76 5.65
CA ASN A 101 4.79 8.78 5.42
C ASN A 101 4.29 10.19 5.10
N GLU A 102 3.79 10.41 3.89
CA GLU A 102 3.20 11.68 3.43
C GLU A 102 4.11 12.90 3.70
N PRO A 103 5.37 12.88 3.22
CA PRO A 103 6.32 13.97 3.43
C PRO A 103 5.90 15.27 2.72
N ASP A 104 5.10 15.18 1.66
CA ASP A 104 4.58 16.29 0.87
C ASP A 104 3.41 17.03 1.51
N HIS A 105 2.89 16.56 2.67
CA HIS A 105 1.70 17.15 3.27
C HIS A 105 1.74 17.21 4.81
N ASP A 106 1.50 18.40 5.34
CA ASP A 106 1.16 18.68 6.73
C ASP A 106 -0.34 19.04 6.79
N TYR A 107 -1.15 18.20 7.44
CA TYR A 107 -2.60 18.40 7.52
C TYR A 107 -3.03 19.58 8.41
N VAL A 108 -2.14 20.11 9.25
CA VAL A 108 -2.38 21.30 10.07
C VAL A 108 -2.03 22.57 9.30
N THR A 109 -0.87 22.61 8.66
CA THR A 109 -0.36 23.82 7.99
C THR A 109 -0.67 23.88 6.50
N GLN A 110 -1.09 22.75 5.91
CA GLN A 110 -1.34 22.55 4.47
C GLN A 110 -0.10 22.79 3.59
N LYS A 111 1.09 22.66 4.17
CA LYS A 111 2.38 22.84 3.48
C LYS A 111 3.10 21.51 3.31
N VAL A 112 4.11 21.51 2.45
CA VAL A 112 5.09 20.42 2.37
C VAL A 112 5.81 20.32 3.72
N ARG A 113 5.82 19.13 4.31
CA ARG A 113 6.43 18.86 5.61
C ARG A 113 7.92 18.59 5.50
N LEU A 114 8.31 17.83 4.47
CA LEU A 114 9.68 17.47 4.15
C LEU A 114 9.86 17.56 2.64
N THR A 115 10.71 18.48 2.18
CA THR A 115 11.01 18.62 0.75
C THR A 115 11.76 17.39 0.23
N PRO A 116 11.76 17.13 -1.09
CA PRO A 116 12.56 16.02 -1.66
C PRO A 116 14.05 16.10 -1.29
N HIS A 117 14.63 17.30 -1.32
CA HIS A 117 16.02 17.53 -0.91
C HIS A 117 16.23 17.26 0.59
N ASP A 118 15.37 17.79 1.46
CA ASP A 118 15.52 17.55 2.91
C ASP A 118 15.33 16.06 3.25
N ALA A 119 14.43 15.36 2.55
CA ALA A 119 14.25 13.93 2.68
C ALA A 119 15.48 13.14 2.22
N SER A 120 16.11 13.53 1.10
CA SER A 120 17.32 12.88 0.58
C SER A 120 18.49 13.01 1.57
N VAL A 121 18.66 14.18 2.17
CA VAL A 121 19.67 14.45 3.20
C VAL A 121 19.36 13.67 4.47
N LEU A 122 18.09 13.65 4.90
CA LEU A 122 17.68 13.03 6.15
C LEU A 122 17.81 11.51 6.12
N ILE A 123 17.44 10.85 5.01
CA ILE A 123 17.49 9.38 4.90
C ILE A 123 18.90 8.83 4.67
N LYS A 124 19.82 9.65 4.16
CA LYS A 124 21.16 9.23 3.75
C LYS A 124 21.91 8.36 4.78
N PRO A 125 21.92 8.67 6.10
CA PRO A 125 22.60 7.82 7.07
C PRO A 125 22.02 6.40 7.18
N LEU A 126 20.72 6.23 6.93
CA LEU A 126 20.08 4.91 6.87
C LEU A 126 20.53 4.14 5.63
N LEU A 127 20.64 4.82 4.48
CA LEU A 127 21.07 4.19 3.23
C LEU A 127 22.57 3.84 3.23
N GLU A 128 23.39 4.59 3.97
CA GLU A 128 24.80 4.27 4.21
C GLU A 128 24.99 3.10 5.19
N SER A 129 23.97 2.78 6.01
CA SER A 129 23.98 1.67 6.96
C SER A 129 22.67 0.86 6.94
N PRO A 130 22.31 0.23 5.80
CA PRO A 130 20.96 -0.27 5.57
C PRO A 130 20.64 -1.58 6.31
N GLY A 131 21.59 -2.16 7.03
CA GLY A 131 21.51 -3.55 7.48
C GLY A 131 21.61 -4.53 6.31
N LYS A 132 21.46 -5.83 6.59
CA LYS A 132 21.55 -6.90 5.57
C LYS A 132 20.23 -7.64 5.32
N HIS A 133 19.23 -7.40 6.15
CA HIS A 133 17.98 -8.16 6.17
C HIS A 133 16.78 -7.34 5.71
N THR A 134 16.67 -6.12 6.24
CA THR A 134 15.51 -5.25 6.03
C THR A 134 15.40 -4.80 4.58
N LYS A 135 14.19 -4.93 4.00
CA LYS A 135 13.82 -4.33 2.73
C LYS A 135 13.13 -2.99 2.97
N PHE A 136 13.58 -1.93 2.31
CA PHE A 136 12.97 -0.60 2.46
C PHE A 136 11.78 -0.42 1.52
N ILE A 137 10.69 0.10 2.06
CA ILE A 137 9.54 0.56 1.30
C ILE A 137 9.74 2.05 1.06
N ALA A 138 9.53 2.49 -0.19
CA ALA A 138 9.70 3.87 -0.62
C ALA A 138 8.92 4.86 0.25
N PRO A 139 9.31 6.15 0.29
CA PRO A 139 8.44 7.20 0.79
C PRO A 139 7.10 7.19 0.06
N VAL A 140 6.03 7.58 0.73
CA VAL A 140 4.68 7.65 0.15
C VAL A 140 4.11 9.06 0.25
N PRO A 141 4.10 9.83 -0.83
CA PRO A 141 3.44 11.14 -0.86
C PRO A 141 1.92 10.99 -0.70
N ALA A 142 1.28 11.92 0.02
CA ALA A 142 -0.18 12.04 0.11
C ALA A 142 -0.80 12.32 -1.26
N ALA A 143 -0.12 13.13 -2.08
CA ALA A 143 -0.40 13.27 -3.50
C ALA A 143 0.54 12.36 -4.30
N GLN A 144 0.24 11.06 -4.37
CA GLN A 144 1.13 10.04 -4.91
C GLN A 144 1.48 10.21 -6.41
N MET A 145 0.70 11.00 -7.15
CA MET A 145 1.01 11.36 -8.56
C MET A 145 1.76 12.68 -8.71
N SER A 146 2.14 13.34 -7.61
CA SER A 146 3.01 14.51 -7.64
C SER A 146 4.42 14.16 -8.13
N SER A 147 5.24 15.19 -8.36
CA SER A 147 6.66 15.03 -8.70
C SER A 147 7.54 14.73 -7.49
N TRP A 148 7.02 14.79 -6.26
CA TRP A 148 7.82 14.69 -5.03
C TRP A 148 8.70 13.43 -5.01
N LEU A 149 8.15 12.28 -5.39
CA LEU A 149 8.89 11.02 -5.35
C LEU A 149 9.97 10.93 -6.45
N ASP A 150 9.70 11.48 -7.64
CA ASP A 150 10.72 11.55 -8.70
C ASP A 150 11.87 12.47 -8.28
N GLU A 151 11.54 13.67 -7.80
CA GLU A 151 12.52 14.65 -7.30
C GLU A 151 13.35 14.07 -6.15
N PHE A 152 12.72 13.29 -5.25
CA PHE A 152 13.43 12.64 -4.15
C PHE A 152 14.47 11.65 -4.67
N TYR A 153 14.08 10.81 -5.65
CA TYR A 153 15.01 9.87 -6.27
C TYR A 153 16.13 10.58 -7.05
N ASP A 154 15.83 11.69 -7.71
CA ASP A 154 16.84 12.50 -8.40
C ASP A 154 17.83 13.13 -7.41
N GLU A 155 17.36 13.62 -6.27
CA GLU A 155 18.20 14.21 -5.23
C GLU A 155 19.12 13.18 -4.55
N CYS A 156 18.62 11.99 -4.23
CA CYS A 156 19.39 10.98 -3.50
C CYS A 156 20.13 9.97 -4.40
N GLN A 157 19.75 9.85 -5.68
CA GLN A 157 20.18 8.76 -6.57
C GLN A 157 20.00 7.36 -5.93
N CYS A 158 18.90 7.17 -5.20
CA CYS A 158 18.73 6.05 -4.29
C CYS A 158 17.51 5.16 -4.58
N LYS A 159 16.91 5.28 -5.77
CA LYS A 159 15.73 4.49 -6.18
C LYS A 159 15.91 2.98 -5.98
N ASP A 160 17.13 2.46 -6.19
CA ASP A 160 17.45 1.03 -6.09
C ASP A 160 17.58 0.52 -4.64
N PHE A 161 17.65 1.41 -3.64
CA PHE A 161 17.63 1.00 -2.23
C PHE A 161 16.24 0.54 -1.77
N PHE A 162 15.18 0.95 -2.47
CA PHE A 162 13.81 0.60 -2.11
C PHE A 162 13.39 -0.65 -2.86
N ALA A 163 12.86 -1.63 -2.15
CA ALA A 163 12.40 -2.89 -2.74
C ALA A 163 10.95 -2.80 -3.22
N ILE A 164 10.16 -1.85 -2.71
CA ILE A 164 8.71 -1.79 -2.84
C ILE A 164 8.27 -0.32 -2.99
N TYR A 165 7.34 -0.07 -3.91
CA TYR A 165 6.57 1.19 -3.93
C TYR A 165 5.29 1.07 -3.12
N ASN A 166 4.73 2.21 -2.74
CA ASN A 166 3.47 2.23 -2.01
C ASN A 166 2.62 3.47 -2.30
N VAL A 167 1.32 3.33 -2.04
CA VAL A 167 0.30 4.35 -2.30
C VAL A 167 -0.75 4.39 -1.20
N HIS A 168 -1.31 5.58 -0.98
CA HIS A 168 -2.50 5.82 -0.16
C HIS A 168 -3.69 6.14 -1.06
N ILE A 169 -4.81 5.43 -0.89
CA ILE A 169 -5.95 5.49 -1.80
C ILE A 169 -7.25 5.69 -1.02
N TYR A 170 -7.84 6.87 -1.19
CA TYR A 170 -9.13 7.22 -0.60
C TYR A 170 -10.09 7.69 -1.69
N ARG A 171 -11.10 6.86 -1.99
CA ARG A 171 -12.09 7.13 -3.04
C ARG A 171 -13.49 6.71 -2.67
N GLY A 172 -14.48 7.41 -3.20
CA GLY A 172 -15.89 7.11 -2.93
C GLY A 172 -16.40 5.82 -3.57
N ASN A 173 -15.71 5.32 -4.60
CA ASN A 173 -16.02 4.06 -5.27
C ASN A 173 -14.74 3.31 -5.67
N VAL A 174 -14.89 2.00 -5.89
CA VAL A 174 -13.76 1.09 -6.13
C VAL A 174 -13.14 1.27 -7.52
N GLU A 175 -13.90 1.72 -8.52
CA GLU A 175 -13.37 1.90 -9.88
C GLU A 175 -12.39 3.07 -9.95
N ASP A 176 -12.70 4.18 -9.27
CA ASP A 176 -11.77 5.30 -9.14
C ASP A 176 -10.50 4.90 -8.37
N ALA A 177 -10.63 4.07 -7.34
CA ALA A 177 -9.48 3.53 -6.60
C ALA A 177 -8.59 2.69 -7.53
N LYS A 178 -9.18 1.75 -8.29
CA LYS A 178 -8.46 0.91 -9.26
C LYS A 178 -7.77 1.75 -10.33
N ALA A 179 -8.45 2.76 -10.89
CA ALA A 179 -7.89 3.62 -11.91
C ALA A 179 -6.66 4.39 -11.41
N GLU A 180 -6.73 4.91 -10.18
CA GLU A 180 -5.63 5.64 -9.55
C GLU A 180 -4.44 4.74 -9.22
N ILE A 181 -4.69 3.52 -8.73
CA ILE A 181 -3.64 2.53 -8.46
C ILE A 181 -2.93 2.12 -9.76
N ASN A 182 -3.70 1.84 -10.83
CA ASN A 182 -3.12 1.54 -12.15
C ASN A 182 -2.30 2.72 -12.67
N THR A 183 -2.80 3.96 -12.54
CA THR A 183 -2.08 5.16 -12.99
C THR A 183 -0.72 5.29 -12.28
N PHE A 184 -0.66 5.00 -10.99
CA PHE A 184 0.61 4.98 -10.26
C PHE A 184 1.51 3.83 -10.73
N HIS A 185 0.97 2.63 -10.89
CA HIS A 185 1.73 1.47 -11.36
C HIS A 185 2.30 1.70 -12.77
N ASP A 186 1.55 2.30 -13.70
CA ASP A 186 2.03 2.63 -15.04
C ASP A 186 3.27 3.53 -15.03
N LYS A 187 3.40 4.39 -14.00
CA LYS A 187 4.59 5.24 -13.77
C LYS A 187 5.71 4.50 -13.03
N PHE A 188 5.36 3.63 -12.08
CA PHE A 188 6.28 2.91 -11.19
C PHE A 188 6.00 1.39 -11.19
N ASN A 189 6.42 0.70 -12.26
CA ASN A 189 6.13 -0.72 -12.47
C ASN A 189 7.33 -1.67 -12.28
N ASP A 190 8.52 -1.15 -11.98
CA ASP A 190 9.74 -1.95 -11.88
C ASP A 190 9.89 -2.68 -10.55
N LYS A 191 8.97 -2.46 -9.61
CA LYS A 191 8.96 -3.07 -8.26
C LYS A 191 7.53 -3.40 -7.84
N PRO A 192 7.33 -4.33 -6.90
CA PRO A 192 6.03 -4.59 -6.31
C PRO A 192 5.40 -3.35 -5.68
N LEU A 193 4.07 -3.32 -5.67
CA LEU A 193 3.27 -2.28 -5.04
C LEU A 193 2.60 -2.78 -3.76
N TRP A 194 2.70 -1.97 -2.70
CA TRP A 194 1.87 -2.09 -1.51
C TRP A 194 0.87 -0.94 -1.45
N ILE A 195 -0.38 -1.23 -1.15
CA ILE A 195 -1.39 -0.20 -0.87
C ILE A 195 -1.41 -0.03 0.64
N THR A 196 -0.57 0.86 1.16
CA THR A 196 -0.29 1.00 2.61
C THR A 196 -1.39 1.71 3.38
N GLU A 197 -2.28 2.39 2.67
CA GLU A 197 -3.54 2.88 3.21
C GLU A 197 -4.64 2.82 2.14
N ILE A 198 -5.77 2.18 2.44
CA ILE A 198 -6.96 2.22 1.57
C ILE A 198 -8.27 2.21 2.34
N GLY A 199 -9.24 2.99 1.87
CA GLY A 199 -10.60 2.94 2.36
C GLY A 199 -11.54 3.81 1.52
N PRO A 200 -12.87 3.65 1.68
CA PRO A 200 -13.80 4.62 1.14
C PRO A 200 -13.54 6.00 1.75
N GLY A 201 -13.50 7.02 0.92
CA GLY A 201 -12.98 8.31 1.34
C GLY A 201 -13.11 9.40 0.29
N ASN A 202 -12.57 10.57 0.63
CA ASN A 202 -12.32 11.64 -0.32
C ASN A 202 -10.90 12.17 -0.12
N ARG A 203 -10.28 12.63 -1.20
CA ARG A 203 -8.87 13.07 -1.24
C ARG A 203 -8.58 14.29 -0.34
N THR A 204 -9.59 15.15 -0.12
CA THR A 204 -9.37 16.49 0.46
C THR A 204 -10.45 16.96 1.41
N THR A 205 -11.50 16.18 1.62
CA THR A 205 -12.66 16.62 2.39
C THR A 205 -13.02 15.58 3.44
N ALA A 206 -13.30 16.09 4.65
CA ALA A 206 -14.01 15.34 5.65
C ALA A 206 -15.19 14.62 5.01
N CYS A 207 -15.50 13.41 5.46
CA CYS A 207 -16.60 12.64 4.93
C CYS A 207 -17.91 12.95 5.68
N PRO A 208 -18.71 13.97 5.29
CA PRO A 208 -19.90 14.34 6.05
C PRO A 208 -20.99 13.27 5.96
N ASN A 209 -20.99 12.51 4.87
CA ASN A 209 -21.98 11.48 4.57
C ASN A 209 -21.25 10.16 4.31
N PRO A 210 -20.80 9.48 5.38
CA PRO A 210 -20.06 8.24 5.20
C PRO A 210 -20.96 7.19 4.52
N PRO A 211 -20.41 6.35 3.64
CA PRO A 211 -21.21 5.35 2.95
C PRO A 211 -21.79 4.36 3.96
N PRO A 212 -23.00 3.84 3.70
CA PRO A 212 -23.55 2.73 4.46
C PRO A 212 -22.59 1.53 4.52
N TRP A 213 -22.68 0.75 5.60
CA TRP A 213 -21.76 -0.37 5.86
C TRP A 213 -21.72 -1.43 4.75
N ASP A 214 -22.85 -1.70 4.11
CA ASP A 214 -22.95 -2.62 2.97
C ASP A 214 -22.14 -2.13 1.77
N LYS A 215 -22.18 -0.81 1.49
CA LYS A 215 -21.35 -0.20 0.44
C LYS A 215 -19.87 -0.25 0.77
N THR A 216 -19.48 0.02 2.03
CA THR A 216 -18.08 -0.12 2.44
C THR A 216 -17.61 -1.58 2.36
N THR A 217 -18.46 -2.52 2.79
CA THR A 217 -18.17 -3.96 2.71
C THR A 217 -17.94 -4.37 1.26
N LYS A 218 -18.80 -3.93 0.35
CA LYS A 218 -18.63 -4.19 -1.08
C LYS A 218 -17.34 -3.57 -1.64
N PHE A 219 -17.03 -2.32 -1.28
CA PHE A 219 -15.77 -1.69 -1.68
C PHE A 219 -14.56 -2.54 -1.25
N MET A 220 -14.54 -2.98 0.01
CA MET A 220 -13.48 -3.83 0.57
C MET A 220 -13.38 -5.14 -0.21
N GLN A 221 -14.48 -5.88 -0.38
CA GLN A 221 -14.46 -7.15 -1.11
C GLN A 221 -13.97 -6.98 -2.56
N ASP A 222 -14.49 -5.96 -3.26
CA ASP A 222 -14.15 -5.70 -4.66
C ASP A 222 -12.67 -5.29 -4.83
N ILE A 223 -12.11 -4.49 -3.91
CA ILE A 223 -10.70 -4.05 -4.03
C ILE A 223 -9.73 -5.17 -3.68
N TYR A 224 -10.03 -6.01 -2.68
CA TYR A 224 -9.20 -7.15 -2.35
C TYR A 224 -9.26 -8.21 -3.45
N ALA A 225 -10.44 -8.56 -3.97
CA ALA A 225 -10.58 -9.48 -5.09
C ALA A 225 -9.84 -8.98 -6.34
N TRP A 226 -9.91 -7.68 -6.63
CA TRP A 226 -9.14 -7.08 -7.71
C TRP A 226 -7.63 -7.13 -7.45
N GLY A 227 -7.18 -6.79 -6.24
CA GLY A 227 -5.77 -6.85 -5.86
C GLY A 227 -5.17 -8.24 -6.02
N GLN A 228 -5.93 -9.28 -5.65
CA GLN A 228 -5.57 -10.70 -5.85
C GLN A 228 -5.36 -11.06 -7.32
N SER A 229 -6.07 -10.40 -8.23
CA SER A 229 -5.88 -10.61 -9.67
C SER A 229 -4.63 -9.92 -10.24
N LYS A 230 -3.86 -9.18 -9.43
CA LYS A 230 -2.68 -8.41 -9.85
C LYS A 230 -1.42 -8.96 -9.19
N GLU A 231 -0.58 -9.64 -9.97
CA GLU A 231 0.69 -10.21 -9.49
C GLU A 231 1.66 -9.17 -8.89
N TRP A 232 1.53 -7.90 -9.31
CA TRP A 232 2.37 -6.78 -8.84
C TRP A 232 1.84 -6.10 -7.58
N ILE A 233 0.64 -6.44 -7.09
CA ILE A 233 0.13 -5.97 -5.79
C ILE A 233 0.46 -7.03 -4.75
N HIS A 234 1.35 -6.70 -3.82
CA HIS A 234 1.81 -7.66 -2.81
C HIS A 234 1.08 -7.55 -1.47
N LYS A 235 0.59 -6.35 -1.09
CA LYS A 235 -0.11 -6.10 0.18
C LYS A 235 -1.16 -5.00 0.03
N ILE A 236 -2.30 -5.19 0.69
CA ILE A 236 -3.34 -4.17 0.85
C ILE A 236 -3.59 -3.97 2.35
N PHE A 237 -3.45 -2.71 2.79
CA PHE A 237 -3.62 -2.30 4.18
C PHE A 237 -4.93 -1.54 4.30
N TRP A 238 -5.94 -2.20 4.86
CA TRP A 238 -7.22 -1.56 5.13
C TRP A 238 -7.04 -0.47 6.18
N ASN A 239 -7.34 0.78 5.80
CA ASN A 239 -7.47 1.87 6.75
C ASN A 239 -8.97 1.99 7.10
N THR A 240 -9.42 1.58 8.29
CA THR A 240 -8.64 1.50 9.51
C THR A 240 -9.00 0.35 10.43
N GLY A 241 -8.07 -0.05 11.29
CA GLY A 241 -8.35 -1.00 12.36
C GLY A 241 -9.34 -0.42 13.38
N ASN A 242 -9.17 0.83 13.79
CA ASN A 242 -9.98 1.44 14.85
C ASN A 242 -10.56 2.79 14.43
N GLN A 243 -11.76 3.09 14.90
CA GLN A 243 -12.43 4.36 14.62
C GLN A 243 -11.50 5.54 14.88
N ILE A 244 -11.30 6.34 13.84
CA ILE A 244 -10.58 7.59 13.92
C ILE A 244 -11.54 8.60 14.55
N THR A 245 -11.32 8.91 15.82
CA THR A 245 -12.11 9.89 16.59
C THR A 245 -11.56 11.32 16.50
N SER A 246 -10.45 11.52 15.77
CA SER A 246 -9.78 12.80 15.63
C SER A 246 -10.24 13.53 14.36
N HIS A 247 -10.44 14.85 14.45
CA HIS A 247 -10.78 15.71 13.32
C HIS A 247 -9.65 15.87 12.28
N VAL A 248 -8.45 15.31 12.54
CA VAL A 248 -7.24 15.51 11.73
C VAL A 248 -7.07 14.49 10.60
N ASP A 249 -7.76 13.35 10.65
CA ASP A 249 -7.76 12.34 9.59
C ASP A 249 -9.21 12.04 9.22
N ASN A 250 -9.75 12.94 8.40
CA ASN A 250 -11.16 13.01 8.03
C ASN A 250 -11.43 12.47 6.62
N ASN A 251 -10.37 12.04 5.93
CA ASN A 251 -10.41 11.55 4.56
C ASN A 251 -10.98 10.12 4.45
N VAL A 252 -11.18 9.44 5.58
CA VAL A 252 -11.68 8.05 5.63
C VAL A 252 -13.11 7.99 6.17
N CYS A 253 -13.98 7.22 5.50
CA CYS A 253 -15.41 7.14 5.79
C CYS A 253 -15.83 5.73 6.25
N ASN A 254 -16.45 5.55 7.43
CA ASN A 254 -17.03 4.25 7.83
C ASN A 254 -16.16 3.02 7.48
N SER A 255 -14.85 3.11 7.72
CA SER A 255 -13.88 2.08 7.32
C SER A 255 -13.23 1.38 8.51
N TYR A 256 -13.70 1.62 9.73
CA TYR A 256 -13.08 1.06 10.92
C TYR A 256 -13.61 -0.34 11.24
N LEU A 257 -12.70 -1.26 11.59
CA LEU A 257 -13.04 -2.63 12.00
C LEU A 257 -13.56 -2.69 13.45
N LEU A 258 -13.04 -1.83 14.31
CA LEU A 258 -13.46 -1.66 15.70
C LEU A 258 -13.86 -0.21 15.97
N ASP A 259 -14.95 0.02 16.69
CA ASP A 259 -15.36 1.36 17.10
C ASP A 259 -14.46 1.95 18.21
N GLY A 260 -14.76 3.19 18.64
CA GLY A 260 -14.02 3.86 19.72
C GLY A 260 -14.02 3.11 21.06
N ASN A 261 -14.98 2.20 21.28
CA ASN A 261 -15.08 1.34 22.46
C ASN A 261 -14.44 -0.05 22.25
N ASN A 262 -13.78 -0.26 21.12
CA ASN A 262 -13.21 -1.54 20.70
C ASN A 262 -14.26 -2.65 20.50
N VAL A 263 -15.47 -2.26 20.09
CA VAL A 263 -16.56 -3.16 19.69
C VAL A 263 -16.45 -3.40 18.17
N PRO A 264 -16.57 -4.65 17.70
CA PRO A 264 -16.63 -4.97 16.28
C PRO A 264 -17.70 -4.18 15.51
N THR A 265 -17.32 -3.68 14.34
CA THR A 265 -18.27 -3.14 13.36
C THR A 265 -18.73 -4.21 12.38
N PRO A 266 -19.74 -3.92 11.54
CA PRO A 266 -20.13 -4.83 10.45
C PRO A 266 -19.02 -5.15 9.45
N LEU A 267 -17.88 -4.44 9.45
CA LEU A 267 -16.74 -4.73 8.56
C LEU A 267 -15.81 -5.81 9.09
N LEU A 268 -15.75 -6.03 10.40
CA LEU A 268 -14.76 -6.94 10.98
C LEU A 268 -14.92 -8.36 10.47
N ASP A 269 -16.17 -8.85 10.41
CA ASP A 269 -16.44 -10.21 9.96
C ASP A 269 -16.13 -10.42 8.47
N PRO A 270 -16.60 -9.57 7.53
CA PRO A 270 -16.15 -9.62 6.13
C PRO A 270 -14.64 -9.53 5.97
N PHE A 271 -13.97 -8.65 6.74
CA PHE A 271 -12.52 -8.51 6.72
C PHE A 271 -11.83 -9.82 7.13
N ASN A 272 -12.24 -10.43 8.24
CA ASN A 272 -11.65 -11.69 8.73
C ASN A 272 -11.83 -12.87 7.76
N HIS A 273 -12.80 -12.80 6.85
CA HIS A 273 -13.08 -13.81 5.84
C HIS A 273 -12.46 -13.50 4.47
N LEU A 274 -11.71 -12.40 4.33
CA LEU A 274 -10.89 -12.18 3.14
C LEU A 274 -9.81 -13.27 3.10
N THR A 275 -9.88 -14.10 2.08
CA THR A 275 -8.95 -15.20 1.84
C THR A 275 -8.30 -15.02 0.49
N CYS A 276 -7.06 -15.47 0.37
CA CYS A 276 -6.45 -15.72 -0.92
C CYS A 276 -7.16 -16.94 -1.52
N ALA A 277 -7.82 -16.78 -2.67
CA ALA A 277 -8.42 -17.89 -3.41
C ALA A 277 -7.35 -18.80 -4.03
#